data_AF-A0A7Z8DWP0-F1
#
_entry.id   AF-A0A7Z8DWP0-F1
#
_cell.length_a   1.000
_cell.length_b   1.000
_cell.length_c   1.000
_cell.angle_alpha   90.00
_cell.angle_beta   90.00
_cell.angle_gamma   90.00
#
_symmetry.space_group_name_H-M   'P 1'
#
loop_
_entity.id
_entity.type
_entity.pdbx_description
1 polymer ?
#
loop_
_entity_poly.entity_id
_entity_poly.type
_entity_poly.pdbx_seq_one_letter_code
_entity_poly.pdbx_strand_id
1 'polypeptide(L)'
;NLYLDNLEATGLYQVPLSSVQPGDVLLCCFGSSVPNHAAIYCGDGELLHHIPEQLSKRERYTDKWQRRTHSLWRHRAWHASAFTGIYNDLAAASTFV
;
A
#
# COMPACT_ATOMS: atom_id res chain seq x y z
N ASN A 1 -16.18 5.48 7.99
CA ASN A 1 -14.87 5.84 7.42
C ASN A 1 -14.79 5.16 6.06
N LEU A 2 -14.71 5.90 4.95
CA LEU A 2 -14.89 5.30 3.60
C LEU A 2 -14.00 4.09 3.31
N TYR A 3 -12.77 4.02 3.85
CA TYR A 3 -11.95 2.83 3.70
C TYR A 3 -12.55 1.65 4.47
N LEU A 4 -12.69 1.81 5.79
CA LEU A 4 -13.15 0.70 6.65
C LEU A 4 -14.56 0.23 6.29
N ASP A 5 -15.43 1.15 5.82
CA ASP A 5 -16.82 0.83 5.48
C ASP A 5 -16.94 0.02 4.17
N ASN A 6 -15.94 0.09 3.27
CA ASN A 6 -16.06 -0.46 1.89
C ASN A 6 -15.03 -1.52 1.51
N LEU A 7 -13.93 -1.67 2.25
CA LEU A 7 -12.85 -2.60 1.86
C LEU A 7 -13.32 -4.06 1.77
N GLU A 8 -14.11 -4.52 2.73
CA GLU A 8 -14.64 -5.89 2.69
C GLU A 8 -15.61 -6.11 1.53
N ALA A 9 -16.50 -5.15 1.29
CA ALA A 9 -17.47 -5.19 0.19
C ALA A 9 -16.80 -5.18 -1.19
N THR A 10 -15.61 -4.60 -1.29
CA THR A 10 -14.79 -4.59 -2.52
C THR A 10 -13.84 -5.78 -2.63
N GLY A 11 -14.02 -6.80 -1.79
CA GLY A 11 -13.26 -8.04 -1.89
C GLY A 11 -11.88 -7.99 -1.26
N LEU A 12 -11.56 -6.98 -0.44
CA LEU A 12 -10.39 -7.00 0.42
C LEU A 12 -10.72 -7.68 1.76
N TYR A 13 -9.71 -8.26 2.37
CA TYR A 13 -9.78 -8.79 3.73
C TYR A 13 -8.53 -8.39 4.49
N GLN A 14 -8.69 -8.19 5.79
CA GLN A 14 -7.58 -7.78 6.64
C GLN A 14 -6.61 -8.96 6.86
N VAL A 15 -5.32 -8.67 6.84
CA VAL A 15 -4.24 -9.65 7.09
C VAL A 15 -3.32 -9.16 8.22
N PRO A 16 -2.66 -10.07 8.96
CA PRO A 16 -1.66 -9.67 9.95
C PRO A 16 -0.49 -8.92 9.31
N LEU A 17 0.02 -7.87 9.97
CA LEU A 17 1.17 -7.09 9.50
C LEU A 17 2.43 -7.94 9.28
N SER A 18 2.61 -9.00 10.07
CA SER A 18 3.70 -9.96 9.93
C SER A 18 3.64 -10.81 8.65
N SER A 19 2.52 -10.77 7.93
CA SER A 19 2.28 -11.53 6.69
C SER A 19 2.26 -10.66 5.44
N VAL A 20 2.78 -9.43 5.55
CA VAL A 20 2.81 -8.47 4.45
C VAL A 20 3.50 -9.04 3.22
N GLN A 21 2.89 -8.81 2.05
CA GLN A 21 3.44 -9.22 0.78
C GLN A 21 3.19 -8.15 -0.30
N PRO A 22 3.94 -8.19 -1.42
CA PRO A 22 3.76 -7.23 -2.50
C PRO A 22 2.32 -7.19 -3.03
N GLY A 23 1.80 -5.98 -3.21
CA GLY A 23 0.42 -5.72 -3.64
C GLY A 23 -0.60 -5.58 -2.50
N ASP A 24 -0.21 -5.81 -1.24
CA ASP A 24 -1.09 -5.52 -0.11
C ASP A 24 -1.28 -4.01 0.07
N VAL A 25 -2.47 -3.62 0.54
CA VAL A 25 -2.84 -2.24 0.82
C VAL A 25 -2.65 -1.94 2.30
N LEU A 26 -1.80 -0.97 2.61
CA LEU A 26 -1.66 -0.40 3.94
C LEU A 26 -2.60 0.79 4.09
N LEU A 27 -3.43 0.77 5.13
CA LEU A 27 -4.09 1.98 5.61
C LEU A 27 -3.25 2.61 6.71
N CYS A 28 -3.08 3.93 6.63
CA CYS A 28 -2.33 4.73 7.57
C CYS A 28 -3.19 5.87 8.14
N CYS A 29 -2.94 6.19 9.40
CA CYS A 29 -3.43 7.38 10.08
C CYS A 29 -2.46 8.54 9.80
N PHE A 30 -2.82 9.41 8.86
CA PHE A 30 -1.99 10.55 8.45
C PHE A 30 -2.58 11.87 8.97
N GLY A 31 -2.06 12.33 10.11
CA GLY A 31 -2.53 13.57 10.75
C GLY A 31 -3.95 13.45 11.33
N SER A 32 -4.43 12.22 11.55
CA SER A 32 -5.78 11.91 12.00
C SER A 32 -5.76 10.71 12.97
N SER A 33 -6.79 10.55 13.78
CA SER A 33 -7.02 9.36 14.62
C SER A 33 -7.66 8.19 13.86
N VAL A 34 -8.16 8.43 12.64
CA VAL A 34 -8.77 7.41 11.78
C VAL A 34 -7.95 7.21 10.52
N PRO A 35 -7.96 6.00 9.91
CA PRO A 35 -7.21 5.74 8.69
C PRO A 35 -7.75 6.59 7.54
N ASN A 36 -6.87 7.34 6.89
CA ASN A 36 -7.23 8.28 5.82
C ASN A 36 -6.26 8.26 4.64
N HIS A 37 -5.17 7.49 4.74
CA HIS A 37 -4.15 7.37 3.72
C HIS A 37 -3.97 5.90 3.33
N ALA A 38 -3.87 5.61 2.03
CA ALA A 38 -3.59 4.27 1.52
C ALA A 38 -2.23 4.23 0.82
N ALA A 39 -1.52 3.12 0.99
CA ALA A 39 -0.29 2.81 0.29
C ALA A 39 -0.30 1.36 -0.18
N ILE A 40 0.40 1.05 -1.27
CA ILE A 40 0.63 -0.32 -1.72
C ILE A 40 2.02 -0.74 -1.28
N TYR A 41 2.13 -1.90 -0.62
CA TYR A 41 3.43 -2.49 -0.33
C TYR A 41 4.04 -3.05 -1.60
N CYS A 42 5.28 -2.65 -1.91
CA CYS A 42 5.93 -3.05 -3.15
C CYS A 42 6.86 -4.27 -3.01
N GLY A 43 7.07 -4.77 -1.79
CA GLY A 43 8.21 -5.66 -1.51
C GLY A 43 9.40 -4.86 -1.01
N ASP A 44 10.41 -5.56 -0.49
CA ASP A 44 11.72 -5.02 -0.08
C ASP A 44 11.66 -3.79 0.83
N GLY A 45 10.58 -3.67 1.63
CA GLY A 45 10.39 -2.54 2.53
C GLY A 45 10.05 -1.24 1.80
N GLU A 46 9.46 -1.28 0.61
CA GLU A 46 9.00 -0.11 -0.14
C GLU A 46 7.48 0.06 -0.11
N LEU A 47 7.04 1.31 -0.12
CA LEU A 47 5.65 1.71 -0.32
C LEU A 47 5.52 2.53 -1.59
N LEU A 48 4.51 2.22 -2.40
CA LEU A 48 4.00 3.10 -3.44
C LEU A 48 2.77 3.84 -2.91
N HIS A 49 2.81 5.16 -2.93
CA HIS A 49 1.68 5.99 -2.54
C HIS A 49 1.74 7.38 -3.15
N HIS A 50 0.67 8.15 -2.93
CA HIS A 50 0.61 9.58 -3.21
C HIS A 50 0.49 10.32 -1.88
N ILE A 51 1.48 11.14 -1.54
CA ILE A 51 1.40 12.02 -0.37
C ILE A 51 0.77 13.35 -0.81
N PRO A 52 -0.17 13.94 -0.03
CA PRO A 52 -0.71 15.24 -0.34
C PRO A 52 0.38 16.26 -0.71
N GLU A 53 0.15 17.02 -1.78
CA GLU A 53 1.05 18.05 -2.30
C GLU A 53 2.41 17.52 -2.85
N GLN A 54 2.55 16.21 -3.03
CA GLN A 54 3.73 15.58 -3.62
C GLN A 54 3.36 14.71 -4.83
N LEU A 55 4.32 14.43 -5.70
CA LEU A 55 4.13 13.41 -6.72
C LEU A 55 3.98 12.03 -6.09
N SER A 56 3.28 11.13 -6.78
CA SER A 56 3.29 9.71 -6.45
C SER A 56 4.72 9.19 -6.49
N LYS A 57 5.10 8.40 -5.50
CA LYS A 57 6.48 7.93 -5.34
C LYS A 57 6.54 6.57 -4.67
N ARG A 58 7.68 5.91 -4.88
CA ARG A 58 8.15 4.80 -4.07
C ARG A 58 9.06 5.34 -2.98
N GLU A 59 8.79 5.00 -1.73
CA GLU A 59 9.69 5.33 -0.62
C GLU A 59 9.75 4.21 0.42
N ARG A 60 10.78 4.25 1.27
CA ARG A 60 10.98 3.22 2.29
C ARG A 60 9.85 3.21 3.31
N TYR A 61 9.41 2.01 3.68
CA TYR A 61 8.49 1.71 4.76
C TYR A 61 9.16 1.84 6.14
N THR A 62 9.59 3.06 6.44
CA THR A 62 10.31 3.42 7.68
C THR A 62 9.44 3.24 8.93
N ASP A 63 10.06 3.25 10.11
CA ASP A 63 9.35 3.23 11.40
C ASP A 63 8.30 4.34 11.52
N LYS A 64 8.52 5.49 10.88
CA LYS A 64 7.55 6.60 10.84
C LYS A 64 6.26 6.15 10.16
N TRP A 65 6.35 5.39 9.07
CA TRP A 65 5.19 4.85 8.38
C TRP A 65 4.59 3.68 9.15
N GLN A 66 5.40 2.76 9.67
CA GLN A 66 4.93 1.63 10.47
C GLN A 66 4.12 2.09 11.69
N ARG A 67 4.57 3.12 12.40
CA ARG A 67 3.82 3.73 13.53
C ARG A 67 2.50 4.37 13.11
N ARG A 68 2.34 4.73 11.83
CA ARG A 68 1.10 5.29 11.28
C ARG A 68 0.20 4.21 10.70
N THR A 69 0.71 3.01 10.47
CA THR A 69 -0.06 1.92 9.87
C THR A 69 -1.15 1.46 10.83
N HIS A 70 -2.38 1.60 10.37
CA HIS A 70 -3.57 1.15 11.08
C HIS A 70 -3.83 -0.33 10.80
N SER A 71 -3.78 -0.73 9.52
CA SER A 71 -4.18 -2.07 9.09
C SER A 71 -3.62 -2.41 7.71
N LEU A 72 -3.50 -3.70 7.44
CA LEU A 72 -3.07 -4.25 6.16
C LEU A 72 -4.19 -5.08 5.53
N TRP A 73 -4.39 -4.93 4.23
CA TRP A 73 -5.50 -5.51 3.49
C TRP A 73 -5.02 -6.18 2.20
N ARG A 74 -5.58 -7.35 1.90
CA ARG A 74 -5.30 -8.12 0.69
C ARG A 74 -6.56 -8.34 -0.10
N HIS A 75 -6.49 -8.17 -1.42
CA HIS A 75 -7.62 -8.46 -2.30
C HIS A 75 -7.73 -9.97 -2.54
N ARG A 76 -8.96 -10.52 -2.56
CA ARG A 76 -9.21 -11.96 -2.75
C ARG A 76 -8.74 -12.49 -4.11
N ALA A 77 -8.78 -11.66 -5.14
CA ALA A 77 -8.26 -12.01 -6.46
C ALA A 77 -6.75 -11.73 -6.62
N TRP A 78 -6.01 -11.56 -5.52
CA TRP A 78 -4.57 -11.35 -5.59
C TRP A 78 -3.87 -12.53 -6.29
N HIS A 79 -2.94 -12.20 -7.16
CA HIS A 79 -2.06 -13.15 -7.82
C HIS A 79 -0.68 -12.50 -8.01
N ALA A 80 0.40 -13.29 -7.92
CA ALA A 80 1.76 -12.76 -8.02
C ALA A 80 1.98 -11.95 -9.31
N SER A 81 1.50 -12.44 -10.45
CA SER A 81 1.64 -11.76 -11.74
C SER A 81 0.89 -10.42 -11.82
N ALA A 82 -0.20 -10.24 -11.08
CA ALA A 82 -0.97 -9.00 -11.08
C ALA A 82 -0.15 -7.83 -10.51
N PHE A 83 0.70 -8.12 -9.52
CA PHE A 83 1.60 -7.13 -8.96
C PHE A 83 2.91 -7.02 -9.77
N THR A 84 3.53 -8.15 -10.13
CA THR A 84 4.82 -8.17 -10.84
C THR A 84 4.76 -7.42 -12.17
N GLY A 85 3.68 -7.55 -12.95
CA GLY A 85 3.53 -6.81 -14.21
C GLY A 85 3.57 -5.30 -14.01
N ILE A 86 2.71 -4.78 -13.13
CA ILE A 86 2.64 -3.35 -12.81
C ILE A 86 3.96 -2.84 -12.25
N TYR A 87 4.59 -3.60 -11.34
CA TYR A 87 5.86 -3.18 -10.74
C TYR A 87 6.99 -3.12 -11.76
N ASN A 88 7.06 -4.07 -12.69
CA ASN A 88 8.05 -4.06 -13.77
C ASN A 88 7.87 -2.85 -14.69
N ASP A 89 6.63 -2.48 -15.02
CA ASP A 89 6.33 -1.29 -15.83
C ASP A 89 6.81 -0.01 -15.13
N LEU A 90 6.56 0.11 -13.82
CA LEU A 90 7.04 1.24 -13.00
C LEU A 90 8.57 1.29 -12.91
N ALA A 91 9.22 0.13 -12.79
CA ALA A 91 10.68 0.03 -12.73
C ALA A 91 11.32 0.45 -14.07
N ALA A 92 10.80 -0.03 -15.21
CA ALA A 92 11.29 0.29 -16.54
C ALA A 92 11.13 1.78 -16.89
N ALA A 93 10.06 2.42 -16.43
CA ALA A 93 9.88 3.86 -16.60
C ALA A 93 10.90 4.69 -15.79
N SER A 94 11.50 4.12 -14.75
CA SER A 94 12.44 4.82 -13.86
C SER A 94 13.90 4.77 -14.32
N THR A 95 14.23 3.94 -15.31
CA THR A 95 15.59 3.82 -15.88
C THR A 95 15.96 4.93 -16.87
N PHE A 96 15.06 5.88 -17.14
CA PHE A 96 15.28 7.01 -18.06
C PHE A 96 15.60 8.33 -17.35
N VAL A 97 16.10 8.28 -16.11
CA VAL A 97 16.53 9.45 -15.32
C VAL A 97 18.01 9.36 -14.99
#